data_AF-A0A0F9JB99-F1
#
_entry.id   AF-A0A0F9JB99-F1
#
_cell.length_a   1.000
_cell.length_b   1.000
_cell.length_c   1.000
_cell.angle_alpha   90.00
_cell.angle_beta   90.00
_cell.angle_gamma   90.00
#
_symmetry.space_group_name_H-M   'P 1'
#
loop_
_entity.id
_entity.type
_entity.pdbx_description
1 polymer ?
#
loop_
_entity_poly.entity_id
_entity_poly.type
_entity_poly.pdbx_seq_one_letter_code
_entity_poly.pdbx_strand_id
1 'polypeptide(L)'
;MLEHVLERVLRAVFGGGADISAANPLPVDTSPGAKSIATILDEASIALGTTTGLDDCDPIDLSGEPATLALTIKARYNAAATQGIRVHVRTSPTNDATGTHTAGVSATIMTDATAHFVAGELVGLTIENVTDGSSGVVTANTENTVTVAALAGGITNQWNTTDLYSILGADYDTEDWDSWTPAFVANAVLQQTKHYDASPVYVKVLIENLDPAQTVTDVEVVAAKGA
;
A
#
# COMPACT_ATOMS: atom_id res chain seq x y z
N MET A 1 -14.50 64.36 25.62
CA MET A 1 -15.29 63.84 26.76
C MET A 1 -16.30 62.78 26.33
N LEU A 2 -17.00 62.95 25.20
CA LEU A 2 -17.98 61.98 24.69
C LEU A 2 -17.36 60.66 24.15
N GLU A 3 -16.21 60.74 23.47
CA GLU A 3 -15.48 59.54 22.95
C GLU A 3 -15.00 58.62 24.07
N HIS A 4 -14.42 59.17 25.14
CA HIS A 4 -14.01 58.39 26.32
C HIS A 4 -15.17 57.70 27.04
N VAL A 5 -16.39 58.25 26.94
CA VAL A 5 -17.59 57.61 27.50
C VAL A 5 -18.05 56.47 26.57
N LEU A 6 -17.99 56.69 25.25
CA LEU A 6 -18.36 55.67 24.26
C LEU A 6 -17.43 54.45 24.33
N GLU A 7 -16.12 54.67 24.46
CA GLU A 7 -15.14 53.58 24.63
C GLU A 7 -15.33 52.80 25.94
N ARG A 8 -15.70 53.48 27.04
CA ARG A 8 -16.02 52.81 28.31
C ARG A 8 -17.30 51.98 28.22
N VAL A 9 -18.31 52.47 27.52
CA VAL A 9 -19.56 51.73 27.29
C VAL A 9 -19.32 50.53 26.38
N LEU A 10 -18.57 50.69 25.30
CA LEU A 10 -18.20 49.58 24.40
C LEU A 10 -17.40 48.49 25.13
N ARG A 11 -16.41 48.86 25.96
CA ARG A 11 -15.68 47.87 26.79
C ARG A 11 -16.54 47.19 27.84
N ALA A 12 -17.54 47.88 28.40
CA ALA A 12 -18.44 47.31 29.41
C ALA A 12 -19.50 46.39 28.78
N VAL A 13 -19.93 46.67 27.56
CA VAL A 13 -20.92 45.87 26.82
C VAL A 13 -20.28 44.63 26.21
N PHE A 14 -19.06 44.73 25.66
CA PHE A 14 -18.42 43.64 24.91
C PHE A 14 -17.31 42.92 25.69
N GLY A 15 -16.97 43.36 26.90
CA GLY A 15 -15.90 42.78 27.71
C GLY A 15 -14.52 43.03 27.08
N GLY A 16 -13.66 43.77 27.78
CA GLY A 16 -12.27 44.02 27.35
C GLY A 16 -11.35 42.79 27.41
N GLY A 17 -11.81 41.65 26.89
CA GLY A 17 -11.18 40.34 26.98
C GLY A 17 -12.17 39.17 26.88
N ALA A 18 -13.32 39.34 26.21
CA ALA A 18 -14.23 38.23 25.95
C ALA A 18 -13.61 37.32 24.87
N ASP A 19 -12.84 36.33 25.32
CA ASP A 19 -12.58 35.15 24.53
C ASP A 19 -13.94 34.47 24.27
N ILE A 20 -14.39 34.50 23.01
CA ILE A 20 -15.64 33.87 22.57
C ILE A 20 -15.64 32.35 22.86
N SER A 21 -14.48 31.76 23.14
CA SER A 21 -14.33 30.35 23.52
C SER A 21 -14.94 30.00 24.88
N ALA A 22 -15.11 30.97 25.79
CA ALA A 22 -15.52 30.68 27.17
C ALA A 22 -17.04 30.52 27.35
N ALA A 23 -17.86 31.10 26.47
CA ALA A 23 -19.33 31.11 26.60
C ALA A 23 -20.03 29.96 25.87
N ASN A 24 -19.32 29.24 25.01
CA ASN A 24 -19.81 28.04 24.35
C ASN A 24 -18.61 27.10 24.08
N PRO A 25 -18.22 26.26 25.06
CA PRO A 25 -17.20 25.25 24.83
C PRO A 25 -17.82 24.15 23.96
N LEU A 26 -18.03 24.43 22.68
CA LEU A 26 -18.01 23.35 21.70
C LEU A 26 -16.61 22.73 21.83
N PRO A 27 -16.50 21.42 22.01
CA PRO A 27 -15.20 20.78 21.98
C PRO A 27 -14.57 21.08 20.61
N VAL A 28 -13.61 22.00 20.59
CA VAL A 28 -12.71 22.15 19.46
C VAL A 28 -11.66 21.08 19.68
N ASP A 29 -11.78 20.00 18.91
CA ASP A 29 -10.70 19.02 18.87
C ASP A 29 -9.49 19.69 18.21
N THR A 30 -8.55 20.12 19.06
CA THR A 30 -7.26 20.67 18.64
C THR A 30 -6.19 19.60 18.55
N SER A 31 -6.54 18.32 18.72
CA SER A 31 -5.58 17.24 18.55
C SER A 31 -5.20 17.20 17.07
N PRO A 32 -3.94 17.48 16.70
CA PRO A 32 -3.53 17.28 15.32
C PRO A 32 -3.74 15.79 15.01
N GLY A 33 -4.64 15.49 14.06
CA GLY A 33 -4.87 14.12 13.60
C GLY A 33 -3.54 13.43 13.33
N ALA A 34 -3.35 12.24 13.88
CA ALA A 34 -2.09 11.53 13.76
C ALA A 34 -1.80 11.26 12.28
N LYS A 35 -0.65 11.75 11.79
CA LYS A 35 -0.17 11.47 10.44
C LYS A 35 1.01 10.53 10.51
N SER A 36 0.94 9.43 9.77
CA SER A 36 2.07 8.51 9.58
C SER A 36 2.50 8.51 8.12
N ILE A 37 3.79 8.35 7.88
CA ILE A 37 4.38 8.28 6.55
C ILE A 37 5.08 6.92 6.43
N ALA A 38 4.88 6.24 5.30
CA ALA A 38 5.52 4.98 4.98
C ALA A 38 5.96 4.99 3.51
N THR A 39 7.14 4.44 3.21
CA THR A 39 7.54 4.12 1.84
C THR A 39 6.86 2.81 1.46
N ILE A 40 6.20 2.78 0.31
CA ILE A 40 5.48 1.61 -0.21
C ILE A 40 6.37 0.84 -1.18
N LEU A 41 7.11 1.58 -2.01
CA LEU A 41 7.95 1.04 -3.08
C LEU A 41 9.17 1.95 -3.22
N ASP A 42 10.35 1.35 -3.30
CA ASP A 42 11.63 2.04 -3.51
C ASP A 42 12.49 1.22 -4.47
N GLU A 43 12.25 1.44 -5.76
CA GLU A 43 12.90 0.72 -6.85
C GLU A 43 13.97 1.58 -7.52
N ALA A 44 15.19 1.05 -7.57
CA ALA A 44 16.29 1.72 -8.28
C ALA A 44 15.97 1.88 -9.78
N SER A 45 15.27 0.90 -10.36
CA SER A 45 14.84 0.97 -11.75
C SER A 45 13.68 0.03 -12.08
N ILE A 46 12.76 0.49 -12.91
CA ILE A 46 11.72 -0.34 -13.53
C ILE A 46 12.05 -0.51 -15.02
N ALA A 47 12.17 -1.78 -15.44
CA ALA A 47 12.52 -2.12 -16.82
C ALA A 47 11.47 -1.61 -17.83
N LEU A 48 11.87 -1.56 -19.10
CA LEU A 48 11.00 -1.15 -20.20
C LEU A 48 9.76 -2.03 -20.28
N GLY A 49 8.57 -1.43 -20.40
CA GLY A 49 7.31 -2.15 -20.58
C GLY A 49 6.93 -3.13 -19.46
N THR A 50 7.56 -3.06 -18.28
CA THR A 50 7.28 -3.96 -17.15
C THR A 50 6.48 -3.27 -16.05
N THR A 51 5.79 -4.08 -15.26
CA THR A 51 5.12 -3.66 -14.02
C THR A 51 5.81 -4.33 -12.84
N THR A 52 5.93 -3.60 -11.73
CA THR A 52 6.43 -4.16 -10.47
C THR A 52 5.48 -5.24 -9.92
N GLY A 53 6.03 -6.17 -9.15
CA GLY A 53 5.29 -7.24 -8.49
C GLY A 53 4.66 -6.81 -7.16
N LEU A 54 3.90 -7.71 -6.55
CA LEU A 54 3.39 -7.52 -5.19
C LEU A 54 4.50 -7.59 -4.14
N ASP A 55 5.57 -8.32 -4.41
CA ASP A 55 6.75 -8.48 -3.56
C ASP A 55 7.62 -7.22 -3.51
N ASP A 56 7.58 -6.39 -4.56
CA ASP A 56 8.25 -5.08 -4.61
C ASP A 56 7.55 -4.01 -3.74
N CYS A 57 6.37 -4.32 -3.19
CA CYS A 57 5.48 -3.35 -2.55
C CYS A 57 5.14 -3.73 -1.09
N ASP A 58 5.40 -2.80 -0.17
CA ASP A 58 4.90 -2.89 1.20
C ASP A 58 3.41 -2.51 1.30
N PRO A 59 2.59 -3.25 2.04
CA PRO A 59 1.18 -2.94 2.20
C PRO A 59 0.95 -1.75 3.14
N ILE A 60 -0.01 -0.89 2.79
CA ILE A 60 -0.54 0.13 3.68
C ILE A 60 -1.76 -0.43 4.40
N ASP A 61 -1.70 -0.50 5.73
CA ASP A 61 -2.85 -0.83 6.57
C ASP A 61 -3.70 0.41 6.84
N LEU A 62 -4.96 0.38 6.40
CA LEU A 62 -5.98 1.40 6.56
C LEU A 62 -7.16 0.93 7.43
N SER A 63 -7.08 -0.24 8.08
CA SER A 63 -8.13 -0.88 8.90
C SER A 63 -8.61 -0.09 10.14
N GLY A 64 -8.09 1.12 10.37
CA GLY A 64 -8.42 1.96 11.51
C GLY A 64 -9.58 2.94 11.27
N GLU A 65 -9.69 3.95 12.14
CA GLU A 65 -10.52 5.16 11.97
C GLU A 65 -10.40 5.74 10.55
N PRO A 66 -11.40 6.52 10.06
CA PRO A 66 -11.46 6.94 8.65
C PRO A 66 -10.14 7.51 8.16
N ALA A 67 -9.44 6.74 7.35
CA ALA A 67 -8.10 7.07 6.93
C ALA A 67 -8.14 7.91 5.67
N THR A 68 -7.53 9.10 5.71
CA THR A 68 -7.16 9.79 4.48
C THR A 68 -5.82 9.24 4.00
N LEU A 69 -5.69 9.02 2.70
CA LEU A 69 -4.46 8.54 2.09
C LEU A 69 -3.97 9.55 1.06
N ALA A 70 -2.70 9.90 1.12
CA ALA A 70 -2.01 10.60 0.05
C ALA A 70 -0.87 9.71 -0.47
N LEU A 71 -0.90 9.41 -1.77
CA LEU A 71 0.15 8.70 -2.46
C LEU A 71 1.00 9.70 -3.23
N THR A 72 2.30 9.74 -2.94
CA THR A 72 3.27 10.56 -3.67
C THR A 72 4.22 9.66 -4.43
N ILE A 73 4.25 9.80 -5.75
CA ILE A 73 5.20 9.12 -6.62
C ILE A 73 6.33 10.07 -6.99
N LYS A 74 7.55 9.54 -7.03
CA LYS A 74 8.73 10.16 -7.62
C LYS A 74 9.36 9.19 -8.61
N ALA A 75 9.84 9.71 -9.73
CA ALA A 75 10.51 8.90 -10.74
C ALA A 75 11.41 9.78 -11.61
N ARG A 76 12.51 9.23 -12.13
CA ARG A 76 13.37 9.88 -13.12
C ARG A 76 13.16 9.26 -14.51
N TYR A 77 12.81 10.11 -15.46
CA TYR A 77 12.65 9.71 -16.86
C TYR A 77 13.93 9.88 -17.66
N ASN A 78 14.20 8.91 -18.54
CA ASN A 78 15.27 9.01 -19.53
C ASN A 78 15.01 10.18 -20.50
N ALA A 79 16.07 10.77 -21.05
CA ALA A 79 15.95 11.82 -22.05
C ALA A 79 15.32 11.35 -23.37
N ALA A 80 15.48 10.07 -23.71
CA ALA A 80 14.87 9.42 -24.86
C ALA A 80 13.49 8.81 -24.56
N ALA A 81 12.97 8.98 -23.34
CA ALA A 81 11.65 8.46 -22.99
C ALA A 81 10.58 9.14 -23.84
N THR A 82 9.58 8.36 -24.23
CA THR A 82 8.42 8.76 -25.03
C THR A 82 7.13 8.61 -24.23
N GLN A 83 7.15 7.82 -23.16
CA GLN A 83 6.01 7.60 -22.26
C GLN A 83 6.47 7.63 -20.78
N GLY A 84 5.52 7.86 -19.88
CA GLY A 84 5.75 7.89 -18.44
C GLY A 84 5.47 6.55 -17.77
N ILE A 85 4.97 6.61 -16.54
CA ILE A 85 4.52 5.44 -15.78
C ILE A 85 3.00 5.44 -15.63
N ARG A 86 2.43 4.31 -15.26
CA ARG A 86 1.08 4.21 -14.69
C ARG A 86 1.19 3.70 -13.26
N VAL A 87 0.40 4.32 -12.39
CA VAL A 87 0.27 3.94 -10.98
C VAL A 87 -1.00 3.12 -10.86
N HIS A 88 -0.86 1.89 -10.37
CA HIS A 88 -1.93 0.94 -10.10
C HIS A 88 -2.13 0.86 -8.60
N VAL A 89 -3.34 1.17 -8.12
CA VAL A 89 -3.69 1.05 -6.71
C VAL A 89 -4.57 -0.18 -6.55
N ARG A 90 -4.07 -1.17 -5.82
CA ARG A 90 -4.79 -2.42 -5.55
C ARG A 90 -5.14 -2.54 -4.09
N THR A 91 -6.27 -3.17 -3.83
CA THR A 91 -6.83 -3.33 -2.49
C THR A 91 -6.86 -4.79 -2.09
N SER A 92 -6.81 -5.03 -0.78
CA SER A 92 -7.05 -6.35 -0.20
C SER A 92 -7.85 -6.19 1.10
N PRO A 93 -8.78 -7.10 1.39
CA PRO A 93 -9.44 -7.15 2.69
C PRO A 93 -8.55 -7.69 3.81
N THR A 94 -7.55 -8.52 3.50
CA THR A 94 -6.79 -9.30 4.49
C THR A 94 -5.29 -9.12 4.40
N ASN A 95 -4.76 -8.75 3.23
CA ASN A 95 -3.32 -8.77 2.92
C ASN A 95 -2.68 -10.16 3.13
N ASP A 96 -3.46 -11.23 3.11
CA ASP A 96 -3.00 -12.59 3.36
C ASP A 96 -3.86 -13.61 2.62
N ALA A 97 -3.22 -14.51 1.88
CA ALA A 97 -3.86 -15.67 1.30
C ALA A 97 -3.62 -16.90 2.18
N THR A 98 -4.70 -17.44 2.75
CA THR A 98 -4.65 -18.61 3.64
C THR A 98 -5.46 -19.76 3.09
N GLY A 99 -5.08 -20.99 3.45
CA GLY A 99 -5.82 -22.17 3.02
C GLY A 99 -5.22 -23.48 3.52
N THR A 100 -5.55 -24.57 2.83
CA THR A 100 -5.15 -25.93 3.22
C THR A 100 -4.51 -26.67 2.07
N HIS A 101 -3.39 -27.35 2.33
CA HIS A 101 -2.79 -28.26 1.38
C HIS A 101 -3.66 -29.50 1.16
N THR A 102 -4.19 -29.68 -0.05
CA THR A 102 -5.13 -30.75 -0.38
C THR A 102 -4.51 -31.92 -1.15
N ALA A 103 -3.23 -31.83 -1.57
CA ALA A 103 -2.57 -32.91 -2.31
C ALA A 103 -1.78 -33.86 -1.40
N GLY A 104 -1.11 -34.84 -2.01
CA GLY A 104 -0.19 -35.74 -1.31
C GLY A 104 1.11 -35.03 -0.89
N VAL A 105 1.84 -35.64 0.03
CA VAL A 105 3.04 -35.05 0.66
C VAL A 105 4.04 -34.54 -0.38
N SER A 106 4.54 -33.33 -0.18
CA SER A 106 5.45 -32.65 -1.10
C SER A 106 6.45 -31.76 -0.37
N ALA A 107 7.72 -31.82 -0.73
CA ALA A 107 8.75 -30.97 -0.10
C ALA A 107 8.79 -29.54 -0.66
N THR A 108 8.20 -29.31 -1.83
CA THR A 108 8.42 -28.06 -2.60
C THR A 108 7.17 -27.48 -3.24
N ILE A 109 6.06 -28.23 -3.28
CA ILE A 109 4.83 -27.79 -3.95
C ILE A 109 3.68 -27.85 -2.95
N MET A 110 3.12 -26.69 -2.63
CA MET A 110 1.81 -26.57 -2.00
C MET A 110 0.75 -26.61 -3.10
N THR A 111 -0.33 -27.34 -2.85
CA THR A 111 -1.53 -27.41 -3.70
C THR A 111 -2.76 -27.24 -2.85
N ASP A 112 -3.64 -26.33 -3.22
CA ASP A 112 -4.95 -26.11 -2.62
C ASP A 112 -6.00 -26.09 -3.72
N ALA A 113 -6.77 -27.18 -3.84
CA ALA A 113 -7.75 -27.34 -4.90
C ALA A 113 -8.90 -26.32 -4.87
N THR A 114 -9.04 -25.55 -3.78
CA THR A 114 -10.07 -24.52 -3.61
C THR A 114 -9.53 -23.10 -3.76
N ALA A 115 -8.21 -22.94 -3.88
CA ALA A 115 -7.59 -21.65 -4.12
C ALA A 115 -7.83 -21.15 -5.55
N HIS A 116 -7.84 -19.83 -5.69
CA HIS A 116 -7.98 -19.10 -6.95
C HIS A 116 -6.92 -18.00 -7.05
N PHE A 117 -5.65 -18.39 -6.99
CA PHE A 117 -4.53 -17.45 -7.12
C PHE A 117 -4.40 -16.92 -8.55
N VAL A 118 -3.83 -15.73 -8.71
CA VAL A 118 -3.37 -15.27 -10.02
C VAL A 118 -2.02 -15.89 -10.32
N ALA A 119 -1.90 -16.59 -11.44
CA ALA A 119 -0.65 -17.23 -11.84
C ALA A 119 0.50 -16.21 -11.95
N GLY A 120 1.63 -16.51 -11.30
CA GLY A 120 2.84 -15.68 -11.29
C GLY A 120 2.84 -14.52 -10.30
N GLU A 121 1.70 -14.13 -9.73
CA GLU A 121 1.60 -12.96 -8.85
C GLU A 121 2.22 -13.18 -7.46
N LEU A 122 2.33 -14.45 -7.02
CA LEU A 122 2.86 -14.77 -5.68
C LEU A 122 4.38 -14.94 -5.66
N VAL A 123 5.04 -14.88 -6.82
CA VAL A 123 6.50 -15.05 -6.92
C VAL A 123 7.22 -13.99 -6.08
N GLY A 124 8.27 -14.39 -5.37
CA GLY A 124 9.02 -13.50 -4.47
C GLY A 124 8.45 -13.39 -3.05
N LEU A 125 7.14 -13.62 -2.87
CA LEU A 125 6.53 -13.68 -1.54
C LEU A 125 7.00 -14.91 -0.75
N THR A 126 6.81 -14.85 0.58
CA THR A 126 7.07 -15.99 1.47
C THR A 126 5.77 -16.71 1.76
N ILE A 127 5.77 -18.03 1.58
CA ILE A 127 4.70 -18.92 2.03
C ILE A 127 5.15 -19.63 3.31
N GLU A 128 4.27 -19.64 4.30
CA GLU A 128 4.46 -20.35 5.57
C GLU A 128 3.60 -21.62 5.59
N ASN A 129 4.21 -22.76 5.92
CA ASN A 129 3.49 -23.94 6.38
C ASN A 129 3.25 -23.77 7.88
N VAL A 130 2.07 -23.24 8.21
CA VAL A 130 1.67 -22.90 9.59
C VAL A 130 1.64 -24.13 10.49
N THR A 131 1.29 -25.30 9.94
CA THR A 131 1.22 -26.56 10.69
C THR A 131 2.60 -27.09 11.04
N ASP A 132 3.56 -27.04 10.11
CA ASP A 132 4.91 -27.54 10.30
C ASP A 132 5.86 -26.50 10.94
N GLY A 133 5.50 -25.22 10.85
CA GLY A 133 6.35 -24.08 11.21
C GLY A 133 7.48 -23.81 10.22
N SER A 134 7.44 -24.42 9.02
CA SER A 134 8.40 -24.16 7.96
C SER A 134 7.95 -23.03 7.03
N SER A 135 8.87 -22.44 6.29
CA SER A 135 8.58 -21.42 5.27
C SER A 135 9.51 -21.55 4.07
N GLY A 136 9.12 -20.93 2.96
CA GLY A 136 9.92 -20.87 1.75
C GLY A 136 9.53 -19.68 0.86
N VAL A 137 10.47 -19.23 0.03
CA VAL A 137 10.21 -18.19 -0.98
C VAL A 137 9.57 -18.82 -2.20
N VAL A 138 8.47 -18.24 -2.66
CA VAL A 138 7.72 -18.69 -3.83
C VAL A 138 8.53 -18.41 -5.10
N THR A 139 8.78 -19.44 -5.89
CA THR A 139 9.50 -19.38 -7.16
C THR A 139 8.58 -19.46 -8.38
N ALA A 140 7.39 -20.03 -8.20
CA ALA A 140 6.34 -20.07 -9.21
C ALA A 140 4.99 -20.36 -8.53
N ASN A 141 3.90 -19.85 -9.10
CA ASN A 141 2.55 -20.27 -8.72
C ASN A 141 1.63 -20.36 -9.94
N THR A 142 0.66 -21.26 -9.85
CA THR A 142 -0.49 -21.32 -10.77
C THR A 142 -1.76 -20.92 -10.01
N GLU A 143 -2.94 -21.15 -10.59
CA GLU A 143 -4.22 -20.87 -9.91
C GLU A 143 -4.36 -21.59 -8.56
N ASN A 144 -3.82 -22.79 -8.42
CA ASN A 144 -4.02 -23.63 -7.23
C ASN A 144 -2.75 -24.30 -6.70
N THR A 145 -1.58 -23.89 -7.20
CA THR A 145 -0.29 -24.39 -6.71
C THR A 145 0.68 -23.27 -6.43
N VAL A 146 1.51 -23.46 -5.41
CA VAL A 146 2.63 -22.59 -5.04
C VAL A 146 3.87 -23.46 -4.93
N THR A 147 4.93 -23.09 -5.65
CA THR A 147 6.20 -23.80 -5.68
C THR A 147 7.25 -22.98 -4.95
N VAL A 148 8.04 -23.63 -4.10
CA VAL A 148 9.21 -23.07 -3.42
C VAL A 148 10.46 -23.85 -3.79
N ALA A 149 11.63 -23.24 -3.69
CA ALA A 149 12.90 -23.96 -3.90
C ALA A 149 13.14 -25.02 -2.81
N ALA A 150 12.84 -24.67 -1.56
CA ALA A 150 12.85 -25.55 -0.40
C ALA A 150 12.04 -24.92 0.73
N LEU A 151 11.46 -25.76 1.59
CA LEU A 151 10.97 -25.35 2.90
C LEU A 151 12.09 -25.47 3.94
N ALA A 152 12.11 -24.57 4.92
CA ALA A 152 13.06 -24.60 6.03
C ALA A 152 12.43 -24.08 7.32
N GLY A 153 13.03 -24.46 8.47
CA GLY A 153 12.66 -23.97 9.80
C GLY A 153 11.64 -24.81 10.58
N GLY A 154 10.93 -25.72 9.91
CA GLY A 154 9.88 -26.54 10.51
C GLY A 154 10.35 -27.92 10.96
N ILE A 155 9.39 -28.72 11.46
CA ILE A 155 9.62 -30.07 12.00
C ILE A 155 10.07 -31.03 10.89
N THR A 156 9.34 -31.03 9.77
CA THR A 156 9.52 -31.95 8.65
C THR A 156 9.97 -31.25 7.37
N ASN A 157 9.75 -29.93 7.26
CA ASN A 157 10.04 -29.12 6.07
C ASN A 157 9.38 -29.68 4.81
N GLN A 158 8.14 -30.13 4.95
CA GLN A 158 7.31 -30.69 3.88
C GLN A 158 5.87 -30.22 4.06
N TRP A 159 5.16 -30.09 2.94
CA TRP A 159 3.71 -29.99 2.91
C TRP A 159 3.12 -31.38 3.09
N ASN A 160 2.54 -31.65 4.26
CA ASN A 160 1.72 -32.83 4.50
C ASN A 160 0.28 -32.54 4.10
N THR A 161 -0.45 -33.57 3.67
CA THR A 161 -1.87 -33.43 3.39
C THR A 161 -2.57 -32.85 4.62
N THR A 162 -3.41 -31.83 4.42
CA THR A 162 -4.10 -31.03 5.45
C THR A 162 -3.27 -30.00 6.20
N ASP A 163 -2.00 -29.78 5.85
CA ASP A 163 -1.23 -28.66 6.39
C ASP A 163 -1.88 -27.31 6.01
N LEU A 164 -1.91 -26.38 6.96
CA LEU A 164 -2.39 -25.02 6.74
C LEU A 164 -1.26 -24.15 6.20
N TYR A 165 -1.60 -23.21 5.32
CA TYR A 165 -0.65 -22.21 4.83
C TYR A 165 -1.15 -20.78 5.00
N SER A 166 -0.20 -19.84 4.99
CA SER A 166 -0.40 -18.39 4.92
C SER A 166 0.63 -17.79 3.96
N ILE A 167 0.23 -16.76 3.23
CA ILE A 167 1.07 -16.00 2.29
C ILE A 167 0.78 -14.52 2.52
N LEU A 168 1.56 -13.91 3.41
CA LEU A 168 1.45 -12.49 3.71
C LEU A 168 1.81 -11.66 2.47
N GLY A 169 1.06 -10.60 2.20
CA GLY A 169 1.24 -9.74 1.04
C GLY A 169 0.49 -10.19 -0.22
N ALA A 170 -0.36 -11.21 -0.11
CA ALA A 170 -1.20 -11.76 -1.18
C ALA A 170 -2.69 -11.37 -1.03
N ASP A 171 -3.55 -11.99 -1.82
CA ASP A 171 -5.01 -11.78 -1.87
C ASP A 171 -5.41 -10.33 -2.20
N TYR A 172 -4.68 -9.72 -3.14
CA TYR A 172 -5.03 -8.40 -3.69
C TYR A 172 -5.96 -8.55 -4.89
N ASP A 173 -6.83 -7.57 -5.06
CA ASP A 173 -7.73 -7.50 -6.21
C ASP A 173 -6.93 -7.50 -7.53
N THR A 174 -7.42 -8.26 -8.51
CA THR A 174 -6.80 -8.35 -9.83
C THR A 174 -7.09 -7.13 -10.71
N GLU A 175 -8.14 -6.39 -10.37
CA GLU A 175 -8.50 -5.11 -10.95
C GLU A 175 -7.99 -3.97 -10.07
N ASP A 176 -7.59 -2.87 -10.71
CA ASP A 176 -7.18 -1.68 -9.99
C ASP A 176 -8.40 -1.03 -9.34
N TRP A 177 -8.31 -0.75 -8.03
CA TRP A 177 -9.27 0.11 -7.35
C TRP A 177 -9.23 1.52 -7.94
N ASP A 178 -8.02 2.00 -8.25
CA ASP A 178 -7.79 3.20 -9.01
C ASP A 178 -6.50 3.09 -9.83
N SER A 179 -6.48 3.76 -10.98
CA SER A 179 -5.33 3.76 -11.88
C SER A 179 -5.16 5.14 -12.48
N TRP A 180 -3.93 5.65 -12.49
CA TRP A 180 -3.66 6.97 -13.04
C TRP A 180 -2.25 7.10 -13.62
N THR A 181 -2.13 7.99 -14.61
CA THR A 181 -0.87 8.28 -15.29
C THR A 181 -0.37 9.65 -14.80
N PRO A 182 0.73 9.70 -14.03
CA PRO A 182 1.33 10.97 -13.64
C PRO A 182 1.78 11.81 -14.84
N ALA A 183 2.05 13.09 -14.61
CA ALA A 183 2.59 13.97 -15.62
C ALA A 183 3.94 13.45 -16.16
N PHE A 184 4.11 13.50 -17.48
CA PHE A 184 5.31 13.02 -18.14
C PHE A 184 6.05 14.15 -18.84
N VAL A 185 7.35 14.26 -18.57
CA VAL A 185 8.30 15.12 -19.30
C VAL A 185 9.61 14.34 -19.42
N ALA A 186 10.07 14.11 -20.66
CA ALA A 186 11.34 13.43 -20.90
C ALA A 186 12.51 14.21 -20.27
N ASN A 187 13.54 13.49 -19.82
CA ASN A 187 14.70 14.06 -19.12
C ASN A 187 14.35 14.84 -17.83
N ALA A 188 13.22 14.55 -17.19
CA ALA A 188 12.79 15.22 -15.96
C ALA A 188 12.66 14.24 -14.79
N VAL A 189 12.62 14.81 -13.59
CA VAL A 189 12.19 14.10 -12.38
C VAL A 189 10.73 14.47 -12.14
N LEU A 190 9.89 13.45 -12.07
CA LEU A 190 8.51 13.54 -11.64
C LEU A 190 8.45 13.57 -10.12
N GLN A 191 7.56 14.41 -9.59
CA GLN A 191 6.98 14.23 -8.27
C GLN A 191 5.51 14.64 -8.33
N GLN A 192 4.60 13.72 -8.01
CA GLN A 192 3.16 13.99 -8.04
C GLN A 192 2.45 13.30 -6.90
N THR A 193 1.47 13.98 -6.31
CA THR A 193 0.65 13.47 -5.20
C THR A 193 -0.80 13.33 -5.63
N LYS A 194 -1.44 12.22 -5.26
CA LYS A 194 -2.89 11.99 -5.37
C LYS A 194 -3.48 11.68 -3.99
N HIS A 195 -4.63 12.26 -3.72
CA HIS A 195 -5.35 12.10 -2.44
C HIS A 195 -6.55 11.17 -2.60
N TYR A 196 -6.84 10.42 -1.55
CA TYR A 196 -7.97 9.50 -1.45
C TYR A 196 -8.66 9.68 -0.10
N ASP A 197 -9.98 9.72 -0.14
CA ASP A 197 -10.82 9.44 1.02
C ASP A 197 -11.03 7.93 1.03
N ALA A 198 -10.22 7.23 1.84
CA ALA A 198 -10.05 5.80 1.70
C ALA A 198 -11.05 5.04 2.59
N SER A 199 -11.73 4.04 2.03
CA SER A 199 -12.43 2.98 2.77
C SER A 199 -11.95 1.53 2.53
N PRO A 200 -10.85 1.23 1.80
CA PRO A 200 -10.29 -0.12 1.79
C PRO A 200 -9.49 -0.43 3.06
N VAL A 201 -9.26 -1.72 3.34
CA VAL A 201 -8.53 -2.20 4.53
C VAL A 201 -7.02 -2.21 4.28
N TYR A 202 -6.56 -2.79 3.17
CA TYR A 202 -5.16 -2.78 2.76
C TYR A 202 -5.00 -2.23 1.34
N VAL A 203 -3.91 -1.52 1.10
CA VAL A 203 -3.55 -0.97 -0.21
C VAL A 203 -2.10 -1.30 -0.56
N LYS A 204 -1.87 -1.73 -1.80
CA LYS A 204 -0.55 -1.77 -2.45
C LYS A 204 -0.55 -0.91 -3.70
N VAL A 205 0.63 -0.45 -4.10
CA VAL A 205 0.81 0.41 -5.27
C VAL A 205 1.84 -0.20 -6.21
N LEU A 206 1.38 -0.69 -7.36
CA LEU A 206 2.24 -1.23 -8.41
C LEU A 206 2.52 -0.14 -9.43
N ILE A 207 3.71 -0.17 -10.03
CA ILE A 207 4.14 0.82 -11.02
C ILE A 207 4.43 0.12 -12.35
N GLU A 208 3.69 0.52 -13.38
CA GLU A 208 3.91 0.09 -14.77
C GLU A 208 4.75 1.14 -15.49
N ASN A 209 5.89 0.74 -16.05
CA ASN A 209 6.62 1.55 -17.00
C ASN A 209 5.99 1.41 -18.39
N LEU A 210 5.34 2.48 -18.86
CA LEU A 210 4.65 2.48 -20.16
C LEU A 210 5.62 2.62 -21.34
N ASP A 211 6.88 2.98 -21.10
CA ASP A 211 7.87 3.14 -22.17
C ASP A 211 8.44 1.77 -22.59
N PRO A 212 8.26 1.34 -23.85
CA PRO A 212 8.74 0.05 -24.33
C PRO A 212 10.23 0.07 -24.71
N ALA A 213 10.91 1.21 -24.61
CA ALA A 213 12.30 1.39 -25.05
C ALA A 213 13.22 1.90 -23.94
N GLN A 214 12.68 2.55 -22.91
CA GLN A 214 13.48 3.19 -21.85
C GLN A 214 13.09 2.70 -20.46
N THR A 215 14.11 2.43 -19.65
CA THR A 215 13.98 2.21 -18.21
C THR A 215 13.63 3.51 -17.49
N VAL A 216 12.82 3.42 -16.43
CA VAL A 216 12.59 4.50 -15.47
C VAL A 216 13.43 4.22 -14.23
N THR A 217 14.10 5.22 -13.68
CA THR A 217 15.00 5.04 -12.51
C THR A 217 14.55 5.87 -11.32
N ASP A 218 15.11 5.59 -10.15
CA ASP A 218 14.83 6.31 -8.90
C ASP A 218 13.31 6.39 -8.62
N VAL A 219 12.62 5.25 -8.66
CA VAL A 219 11.16 5.18 -8.50
C VAL A 219 10.81 4.96 -7.04
N GLU A 220 10.13 5.94 -6.45
CA GLU A 220 9.73 5.91 -5.03
C GLU A 220 8.23 6.22 -4.92
N VAL A 221 7.49 5.38 -4.19
CA VAL A 221 6.11 5.67 -3.78
C VAL A 221 6.07 5.84 -2.27
N VAL A 222 5.59 6.99 -1.81
CA VAL A 222 5.40 7.29 -0.39
C VAL A 222 3.93 7.48 -0.06
N ALA A 223 3.45 6.77 0.95
CA ALA A 223 2.15 6.94 1.58
C ALA A 223 2.22 7.95 2.72
N ALA A 224 1.27 8.88 2.77
CA ALA A 224 0.93 9.60 3.99
C ALA A 224 -0.50 9.23 4.39
N LYS A 225 -0.65 8.61 5.56
CA LYS A 225 -1.92 8.25 6.18
C LYS A 225 -2.28 9.30 7.22
N GLY A 226 -3.49 9.85 7.14
CA GLY A 226 -4.07 10.70 8.18
C GLY A 226 -5.18 9.96 8.93
N ALA A 227 -5.22 10.14 10.25
CA ALA A 227 -6.32 9.74 11.13
C ALA A 227 -7.29 10.90 11.40
#